data_AF-A0A3D2MAS8-F1
#
_entry.id   AF-A0A3D2MAS8-F1
#
_cell.length_a   1.000
_cell.length_b   1.000
_cell.length_c   1.000
_cell.angle_alpha   90.00
_cell.angle_beta   90.00
_cell.angle_gamma   90.00
#
_symmetry.space_group_name_H-M   'P 1'
#
loop_
_entity.id
_entity.type
_entity.pdbx_description
1 polymer ?
#
loop_
_entity_poly.entity_id
_entity_poly.type
_entity_poly.pdbx_seq_one_letter_code
_entity_poly.pdbx_strand_id
1 'polypeptide(L)'
;SLPCKVSWIDSRESEFPAQIPAGVEKVVNDEVVDEVANMPAGSYFIVMTHNHQLDLELSAAILARNDFTYYGLIGSKSKRAKFEHRLRDRGFQSETVQRMRCPMGIAEVKGKLPIEIAVSIAGEVIATYNAHFGEKSGEKTRDGEKPVPMLVPASR
;
A
#
# COMPACT_ATOMS: atom_id res chain seq x y z
N SER A 1 2.31 16.50 7.84
CA SER A 1 1.87 15.38 6.99
C SER A 1 3.00 14.35 6.92
N LEU A 2 2.68 13.08 6.60
CA LEU A 2 3.73 12.11 6.26
C LEU A 2 4.46 12.58 4.99
N PRO A 3 5.75 12.26 4.81
CA PRO A 3 6.50 12.63 3.61
C PRO A 3 6.16 11.70 2.44
N CYS A 4 4.88 11.60 2.09
CA CYS A 4 4.38 10.83 0.96
C CYS A 4 3.56 11.72 0.02
N LYS A 5 3.66 11.42 -1.28
CA LYS A 5 2.73 11.90 -2.29
C LYS A 5 1.61 10.86 -2.39
N VAL A 6 0.36 11.29 -2.30
CA VAL A 6 -0.80 10.38 -2.39
C VAL A 6 -1.50 10.58 -3.72
N SER A 7 -1.70 9.50 -4.48
CA SER A 7 -2.57 9.51 -5.66
C SER A 7 -3.83 8.71 -5.33
N TRP A 8 -4.99 9.36 -5.36
CA TRP A 8 -6.30 8.72 -5.19
C TRP A 8 -6.90 8.49 -6.58
N ILE A 9 -6.96 7.21 -6.96
CA ILE A 9 -7.43 6.76 -8.27
C ILE A 9 -8.80 6.07 -8.11
N ASP A 10 -9.81 6.52 -8.85
CA ASP A 10 -11.12 5.85 -9.01
C ASP A 10 -11.71 6.26 -10.36
N SER A 11 -12.42 5.38 -11.06
CA SER A 11 -13.08 5.71 -12.33
C SER A 11 -14.30 6.63 -12.15
N ARG A 12 -14.85 6.68 -10.93
CA ARG A 12 -16.08 7.39 -10.63
C ARG A 12 -15.78 8.75 -10.03
N GLU A 13 -15.92 9.80 -10.83
CA GLU A 13 -15.70 11.18 -10.39
C GLU A 13 -16.53 11.57 -9.16
N SER A 14 -17.75 11.02 -9.03
CA SER A 14 -18.67 11.30 -7.92
C SER A 14 -18.20 10.80 -6.55
N GLU A 15 -17.22 9.89 -6.49
CA GLU A 15 -16.71 9.34 -5.23
C GLU A 15 -15.71 10.27 -4.55
N PHE A 16 -15.20 11.26 -5.27
CA PHE A 16 -14.29 12.24 -4.74
C PHE A 16 -15.06 13.35 -4.01
N PRO A 17 -14.55 13.82 -2.85
CA PRO A 17 -15.14 14.97 -2.17
C PRO A 17 -14.97 16.23 -3.02
N ALA A 18 -15.84 17.23 -2.80
CA ALA A 18 -15.78 18.51 -3.50
C ALA A 18 -14.43 19.23 -3.33
N GLN A 19 -13.78 19.03 -2.18
CA GLN A 19 -12.44 19.54 -1.90
C GLN A 19 -11.49 18.38 -1.64
N ILE A 20 -10.48 18.25 -2.49
CA ILE A 20 -9.41 17.28 -2.33
C ILE A 20 -8.44 17.75 -1.23
N PRO A 21 -8.07 16.89 -0.26
CA PRO A 21 -7.09 17.24 0.75
C PRO A 21 -5.74 17.66 0.15
N ALA A 22 -5.06 18.61 0.78
CA ALA A 22 -3.74 19.04 0.34
C ALA A 22 -2.73 17.88 0.30
N GLY A 23 -1.97 17.77 -0.79
CA GLY A 23 -1.00 16.68 -0.99
C GLY A 23 -1.59 15.38 -1.57
N VAL A 24 -2.90 15.36 -1.88
CA VAL A 24 -3.55 14.27 -2.60
C VAL A 24 -3.78 14.70 -4.05
N GLU A 25 -3.31 13.88 -4.99
CA GLU A 25 -3.59 13.99 -6.42
C GLU A 25 -4.82 13.15 -6.76
N LYS A 26 -5.88 13.78 -7.25
CA LYS A 26 -7.08 13.10 -7.77
C LYS A 26 -6.78 12.59 -9.18
N VAL A 27 -7.03 11.30 -9.42
CA VAL A 27 -6.92 10.67 -10.74
C VAL A 27 -8.26 9.99 -11.05
N VAL A 28 -8.92 10.45 -12.11
CA VAL A 28 -10.14 9.81 -12.63
C VAL A 28 -9.74 9.04 -13.88
N ASN A 29 -9.75 7.71 -13.79
CA ASN A 29 -9.35 6.84 -14.89
C ASN A 29 -10.21 5.57 -14.86
N ASP A 30 -10.81 5.22 -16.00
CA ASP A 30 -11.58 3.99 -16.15
C ASP A 30 -10.68 2.74 -16.07
N GLU A 31 -9.45 2.85 -16.58
CA GLU A 31 -8.44 1.79 -16.57
C GLU A 31 -7.56 1.87 -15.32
N VAL A 32 -8.17 1.73 -14.14
CA VAL A 32 -7.49 1.85 -12.83
C VAL A 32 -6.30 0.89 -12.69
N VAL A 33 -6.36 -0.27 -13.35
CA VAL A 33 -5.29 -1.28 -13.31
C VAL A 33 -4.00 -0.77 -13.98
N ASP A 34 -4.12 0.03 -15.04
CA ASP A 34 -2.96 0.55 -15.77
C ASP A 34 -2.13 1.53 -14.92
N GLU A 35 -2.76 2.22 -13.97
CA GLU A 35 -2.06 3.11 -13.04
C GLU A 35 -1.03 2.38 -12.17
N VAL A 36 -1.20 1.07 -11.94
CA VAL A 36 -0.21 0.27 -11.19
C VAL A 36 1.15 0.28 -11.91
N ALA A 37 1.16 0.25 -13.24
CA ALA A 37 2.40 0.28 -14.02
C ALA A 37 3.05 1.68 -14.00
N ASN A 38 2.24 2.74 -13.88
CA ASN A 38 2.71 4.13 -13.89
C ASN A 38 3.33 4.58 -12.56
N MET A 39 3.08 3.86 -11.48
CA MET A 39 3.63 4.22 -10.17
C MET A 39 5.14 3.93 -10.07
N PRO A 40 5.94 4.72 -9.33
CA PRO A 40 7.35 4.42 -9.10
C PRO A 40 7.58 3.04 -8.42
N ALA A 41 8.78 2.49 -8.59
CA ALA A 41 9.23 1.35 -7.79
C ALA A 41 9.29 1.74 -6.29
N GLY A 42 9.00 0.80 -5.40
CA GLY A 42 8.90 1.07 -3.96
C GLY A 42 7.63 1.82 -3.53
N SER A 43 6.62 1.91 -4.40
CA SER A 43 5.33 2.51 -4.05
C SER A 43 4.57 1.71 -3.00
N TYR A 44 3.64 2.39 -2.34
CA TYR A 44 2.71 1.82 -1.36
C TYR A 44 1.33 1.73 -2.03
N PHE A 45 0.81 0.53 -2.17
CA PHE A 45 -0.50 0.29 -2.76
C PHE A 45 -1.52 -0.04 -1.67
N ILE A 46 -2.63 0.70 -1.66
CA ILE A 46 -3.77 0.51 -0.76
C ILE A 46 -5.00 0.31 -1.62
N VAL A 47 -5.47 -0.93 -1.74
CA VAL A 47 -6.62 -1.29 -2.59
C VAL A 47 -7.88 -1.36 -1.73
N MET A 48 -8.81 -0.44 -1.98
CA MET A 48 -10.06 -0.32 -1.23
C MET A 48 -11.31 -0.16 -2.10
N THR A 49 -11.40 -0.92 -3.19
CA THR A 49 -12.56 -0.84 -4.08
C THR A 49 -13.76 -1.63 -3.53
N HIS A 50 -14.94 -1.37 -4.09
CA HIS A 50 -16.15 -2.16 -3.83
C HIS A 50 -16.31 -3.34 -4.81
N ASN A 51 -15.46 -3.44 -5.83
CA ASN A 51 -15.56 -4.42 -6.91
C ASN A 51 -14.54 -5.54 -6.73
N HIS A 52 -15.04 -6.73 -6.39
CA HIS A 52 -14.22 -7.91 -6.15
C HIS A 52 -13.37 -8.36 -7.35
N GLN A 53 -13.83 -8.12 -8.58
CA GLN A 53 -13.09 -8.50 -9.77
C GLN A 53 -11.94 -7.53 -10.00
N LEU A 54 -12.21 -6.22 -9.92
CA LEU A 54 -11.19 -5.18 -10.01
C LEU A 54 -10.12 -5.33 -8.92
N ASP A 55 -10.52 -5.62 -7.68
CA ASP A 55 -9.57 -5.88 -6.60
C ASP A 55 -8.60 -7.01 -6.94
N LEU A 56 -9.07 -8.09 -7.56
CA LEU A 56 -8.21 -9.21 -7.93
C LEU A 56 -7.27 -8.86 -9.09
N GLU A 57 -7.75 -8.07 -10.05
CA GLU A 57 -6.93 -7.57 -11.16
C GLU A 57 -5.83 -6.64 -10.65
N LEU A 58 -6.16 -5.73 -9.74
CA LEU A 58 -5.18 -4.88 -9.03
C LEU A 58 -4.20 -5.72 -8.22
N SER A 59 -4.68 -6.72 -7.46
CA SER A 59 -3.80 -7.66 -6.74
C SER A 59 -2.82 -8.33 -7.70
N ALA A 60 -3.30 -8.84 -8.83
CA ALA A 60 -2.47 -9.53 -9.81
C ALA A 60 -1.43 -8.58 -10.43
N ALA A 61 -1.83 -7.37 -10.84
CA ALA A 61 -0.92 -6.39 -11.41
C ALA A 61 0.18 -5.96 -10.43
N ILE A 62 -0.18 -5.65 -9.18
CA ILE A 62 0.75 -5.24 -8.13
C ILE A 62 1.73 -6.38 -7.81
N LEU A 63 1.22 -7.59 -7.63
CA LEU A 63 2.03 -8.78 -7.34
C LEU A 63 2.92 -9.18 -8.51
N ALA A 64 2.49 -8.97 -9.76
CA ALA A 64 3.29 -9.27 -10.94
C ALA A 64 4.50 -8.33 -11.05
N ARG A 65 4.30 -7.05 -10.71
CA ARG A 65 5.39 -6.06 -10.68
C ARG A 65 6.38 -6.33 -9.54
N ASN A 66 5.88 -6.74 -8.38
CA ASN A 66 6.64 -7.27 -7.23
C ASN A 66 7.75 -6.35 -6.65
N ASP A 67 7.83 -5.09 -7.06
CA ASP A 67 8.83 -4.09 -6.66
C ASP A 67 8.27 -3.05 -5.67
N PHE A 68 7.07 -3.27 -5.13
CA PHE A 68 6.40 -2.39 -4.17
C PHE A 68 6.98 -2.54 -2.77
N THR A 69 6.89 -1.48 -1.95
CA THR A 69 7.28 -1.54 -0.53
C THR A 69 6.12 -2.04 0.34
N TYR A 70 4.89 -1.68 0.00
CA TYR A 70 3.70 -2.11 0.72
C TYR A 70 2.56 -2.40 -0.25
N TYR A 71 1.81 -3.46 0.03
CA TYR A 71 0.54 -3.75 -0.62
C TYR A 71 -0.48 -4.23 0.41
N GLY A 72 -1.53 -3.45 0.60
CA GLY A 72 -2.67 -3.76 1.44
C GLY A 72 -3.96 -3.84 0.64
N LEU A 73 -4.82 -4.81 0.99
CA LEU A 73 -6.13 -5.02 0.38
C LEU A 73 -7.21 -5.01 1.46
N ILE A 74 -8.24 -4.19 1.26
CA ILE A 74 -9.39 -4.16 2.14
C ILE A 74 -10.17 -5.47 1.99
N GLY A 75 -10.59 -6.06 3.12
CA GLY A 75 -11.42 -7.24 3.11
C GLY A 75 -11.21 -8.17 4.29
N SER A 76 -11.82 -9.34 4.21
CA SER A 76 -11.79 -10.36 5.27
C SER A 76 -10.75 -11.45 4.98
N LYS A 77 -10.45 -12.27 6.00
CA LYS A 77 -9.64 -13.51 5.84
C LYS A 77 -10.21 -14.45 4.77
N SER A 78 -11.54 -14.51 4.65
CA SER A 78 -12.19 -15.33 3.61
C SER A 78 -11.99 -14.76 2.21
N LYS A 79 -11.98 -13.42 2.04
CA LYS A 79 -11.64 -12.78 0.76
C LYS A 79 -10.19 -13.09 0.38
N ARG A 80 -9.27 -12.99 1.34
CA ARG A 80 -7.87 -13.39 1.18
C ARG A 80 -7.75 -14.82 0.65
N ALA A 81 -8.32 -15.80 1.35
CA ALA A 81 -8.20 -17.21 0.95
C ALA A 81 -8.69 -17.47 -0.50
N LYS A 82 -9.80 -16.82 -0.90
CA LYS A 82 -10.31 -16.89 -2.28
C LYS A 82 -9.35 -16.28 -3.29
N PHE A 83 -8.77 -15.12 -2.98
CA PHE A 83 -7.82 -14.44 -3.86
C PHE A 83 -6.53 -15.24 -3.99
N GLU A 84 -5.99 -15.75 -2.90
CA GLU A 84 -4.78 -16.58 -2.92
C GLU A 84 -4.97 -17.82 -3.81
N HIS A 85 -6.13 -18.48 -3.75
CA HIS A 85 -6.44 -19.58 -4.65
C HIS A 85 -6.46 -19.14 -6.11
N ARG A 86 -7.23 -18.10 -6.44
CA ARG A 86 -7.33 -17.59 -7.83
C ARG A 86 -5.98 -17.10 -8.37
N LEU A 87 -5.13 -16.51 -7.54
CA LEU A 87 -3.79 -16.07 -7.92
C LEU A 87 -2.84 -17.24 -8.14
N ARG A 88 -2.89 -18.27 -7.30
CA ARG A 88 -2.12 -19.51 -7.54
C ARG A 88 -2.54 -20.21 -8.83
N ASP A 89 -3.84 -20.26 -9.11
CA ASP A 89 -4.36 -20.83 -10.38
C ASP A 89 -3.88 -20.02 -11.61
N ARG A 90 -3.55 -18.74 -11.42
CA ARG A 90 -2.92 -17.87 -12.42
C ARG A 90 -1.39 -17.99 -12.48
N GLY A 91 -0.78 -18.91 -11.71
CA GLY A 91 0.66 -19.19 -11.74
C GLY A 91 1.52 -18.34 -10.80
N PHE A 92 0.91 -17.54 -9.90
CA PHE A 92 1.67 -16.77 -8.92
C PHE A 92 2.30 -17.68 -7.87
N GLN A 93 3.58 -17.45 -7.58
CA GLN A 93 4.33 -18.19 -6.57
C GLN A 93 3.81 -17.87 -5.16
N SER A 94 3.86 -18.85 -4.26
CA SER A 94 3.34 -18.73 -2.88
C SER A 94 3.99 -17.57 -2.14
N GLU A 95 5.29 -17.38 -2.29
CA GLU A 95 6.09 -16.33 -1.66
C GLU A 95 5.62 -14.94 -2.10
N THR A 96 5.27 -14.80 -3.38
CA THR A 96 4.75 -13.53 -3.93
C THR A 96 3.34 -13.26 -3.38
N VAL A 97 2.47 -14.27 -3.41
CA VAL A 97 1.10 -14.15 -2.87
C VAL A 97 1.09 -13.82 -1.37
N GLN A 98 2.05 -14.35 -0.59
CA GLN A 98 2.16 -14.06 0.84
C GLN A 98 2.44 -12.59 1.15
N ARG A 99 2.97 -11.81 0.19
CA ARG A 99 3.15 -10.35 0.32
C ARG A 99 1.83 -9.58 0.34
N MET A 100 0.71 -10.20 -0.02
CA MET A 100 -0.63 -9.59 0.11
C MET A 100 -1.00 -9.44 1.59
N ARG A 101 -1.26 -8.20 2.03
CA ARG A 101 -1.79 -7.92 3.37
C ARG A 101 -3.32 -7.76 3.31
N CYS A 102 -4.04 -8.79 3.74
CA CYS A 102 -5.50 -8.82 3.77
C CYS A 102 -5.98 -9.67 4.96
N PRO A 103 -6.81 -9.12 5.87
CA PRO A 103 -7.12 -7.70 6.01
C PRO A 103 -5.85 -6.87 6.22
N MET A 104 -5.79 -5.67 5.64
CA MET A 104 -4.79 -4.66 6.02
C MET A 104 -5.24 -3.87 7.26
N GLY A 105 -4.29 -3.22 7.92
CA GLY A 105 -4.43 -2.55 9.20
C GLY A 105 -3.86 -3.33 10.38
N ILE A 106 -3.81 -2.67 11.52
CA ILE A 106 -3.44 -3.21 12.83
C ILE A 106 -4.56 -4.15 13.32
N ALA A 107 -4.22 -5.41 13.59
CA ALA A 107 -5.18 -6.47 13.91
C ALA A 107 -5.89 -6.27 15.27
N GLU A 108 -5.27 -5.52 16.17
CA GLU A 108 -5.75 -5.17 17.50
C GLU A 108 -6.89 -4.14 17.44
N VAL A 109 -6.95 -3.34 16.37
CA VAL A 109 -8.03 -2.37 16.15
C VAL A 109 -9.24 -3.11 15.56
N LYS A 110 -10.12 -3.57 16.46
CA LYS A 110 -11.33 -4.35 16.10
C LYS A 110 -12.53 -3.48 15.70
N GLY A 111 -12.37 -2.16 15.78
CA GLY A 111 -13.36 -1.18 15.41
C GLY A 111 -13.87 -1.36 13.98
N LYS A 112 -15.16 -1.11 13.77
CA LYS A 112 -15.79 -1.19 12.44
C LYS A 112 -16.14 0.17 11.86
N LEU A 113 -15.90 1.25 12.61
CA LEU A 113 -16.15 2.59 12.11
C LEU A 113 -15.11 2.92 11.03
N PRO A 114 -15.49 3.62 9.94
CA PRO A 114 -14.55 4.00 8.88
C PRO A 114 -13.29 4.71 9.40
N ILE A 115 -13.44 5.56 10.43
CA ILE A 115 -12.31 6.27 11.04
C ILE A 115 -11.35 5.34 11.80
N GLU A 116 -11.87 4.31 12.47
CA GLU A 116 -11.03 3.33 13.19
C GLU A 116 -10.22 2.50 12.19
N ILE A 117 -10.86 2.10 11.08
CA ILE A 117 -10.21 1.40 9.98
C ILE A 117 -9.13 2.27 9.34
N ALA A 118 -9.45 3.54 9.05
CA ALA A 118 -8.49 4.48 8.45
C ALA A 118 -7.26 4.70 9.33
N VAL A 119 -7.45 4.92 10.64
CA VAL A 119 -6.34 5.08 11.60
C VAL A 119 -5.52 3.80 11.71
N SER A 120 -6.18 2.63 11.71
CA SER A 120 -5.51 1.32 11.73
C SER A 120 -4.62 1.09 10.51
N ILE A 121 -5.12 1.38 9.30
CA ILE A 121 -4.35 1.28 8.06
C ILE A 121 -3.20 2.29 8.04
N ALA A 122 -3.46 3.54 8.41
CA ALA A 122 -2.42 4.57 8.49
C ALA A 122 -1.30 4.18 9.47
N GLY A 123 -1.65 3.61 10.62
CA GLY A 123 -0.69 3.10 11.60
C GLY A 123 0.17 1.96 11.03
N GLU A 124 -0.43 1.02 10.31
CA GLU A 124 0.31 -0.06 9.63
C GLU A 124 1.28 0.47 8.56
N VAL A 125 0.83 1.47 7.77
CA VAL A 125 1.66 2.13 6.75
C VAL A 125 2.83 2.86 7.40
N ILE A 126 2.61 3.61 8.48
CA ILE A 126 3.66 4.31 9.24
C ILE A 126 4.66 3.31 9.83
N ALA A 127 4.18 2.20 10.41
CA ALA A 127 5.06 1.15 10.93
C ALA A 127 5.93 0.54 9.83
N THR A 128 5.35 0.29 8.65
CA THR A 128 6.08 -0.22 7.49
C THR A 128 7.09 0.80 6.98
N TYR A 129 6.70 2.07 6.88
CA TYR A 129 7.57 3.18 6.50
C TYR A 129 8.77 3.34 7.45
N ASN A 130 8.53 3.35 8.77
CA ASN A 130 9.57 3.48 9.78
C ASN A 130 10.54 2.30 9.81
N ALA A 131 10.05 1.08 9.54
CA ALA A 131 10.92 -0.10 9.46
C ALA A 131 11.96 0.00 8.34
N HIS A 132 11.64 0.72 7.25
CA HIS A 132 12.56 0.97 6.13
C HIS A 132 13.21 2.37 6.22
N PHE A 133 12.89 3.15 7.26
CA PHE A 133 13.40 4.51 7.43
C PHE A 133 14.85 4.44 7.90
N GLY A 134 15.79 4.85 7.03
CA GLY A 134 17.23 4.70 7.23
C GLY A 134 17.90 3.65 6.33
N GLU A 135 17.14 2.90 5.51
CA GLU A 135 17.68 1.84 4.64
C GLU A 135 18.05 2.29 3.21
N LYS A 136 18.08 3.59 2.89
CA LYS A 136 18.71 4.09 1.65
C LYS A 136 19.72 5.20 1.99
N SER A 137 20.98 5.14 1.56
CA SER A 137 21.47 4.69 0.25
C SER A 137 22.76 3.89 0.37
N GLY A 138 22.97 2.91 -0.51
CA GLY A 138 24.24 2.24 -0.73
C GLY A 138 25.31 3.17 -1.30
N GLU A 139 25.75 4.13 -0.50
CA GLU A 139 27.06 4.74 -0.64
C GLU A 139 28.01 3.82 0.12
N LYS A 140 28.97 3.19 -0.58
CA LYS A 140 30.02 2.41 0.06
C LYS A 140 30.73 3.33 1.06
N THR A 141 30.40 3.22 2.34
CA THR A 141 31.19 3.84 3.41
C THR A 141 32.58 3.22 3.29
N ARG A 142 33.55 4.04 2.90
CA ARG A 142 34.96 3.70 3.02
C ARG A 142 35.22 3.40 4.50
N ASP A 143 35.97 2.34 4.75
CA ASP A 143 36.28 1.82 6.08
C ASP A 143 36.50 2.92 7.13
N GLY A 144 35.73 2.91 8.21
CA GLY A 144 36.12 3.55 9.47
C GLY A 144 35.09 4.39 10.23
N GLU A 145 33.93 4.74 9.67
CA GLU A 145 32.96 5.61 10.37
C GLU A 145 31.74 4.85 10.87
N LYS A 146 31.52 4.87 12.19
CA LYS A 146 30.32 4.30 12.83
C LYS A 146 29.08 5.00 12.28
N PRO A 147 28.03 4.29 11.87
CA PRO A 147 26.80 4.94 11.45
C PRO A 147 26.20 5.67 12.65
N VAL A 148 26.07 6.98 12.53
CA VAL A 148 25.32 7.79 13.49
C VAL A 148 23.86 7.36 13.38
N PRO A 149 23.22 6.87 14.46
CA PRO A 149 21.79 6.65 14.43
C PRO A 149 21.12 8.00 14.23
N MET A 150 20.54 8.22 13.05
CA MET A 150 19.74 9.40 12.79
C MET A 150 18.51 9.31 13.68
N LEU A 151 18.52 10.14 14.72
CA LEU A 151 17.43 10.33 15.67
C LEU A 151 16.12 10.49 14.90
N VAL A 152 15.10 9.78 15.39
CA VAL A 152 13.66 9.98 15.16
C VAL A 152 13.32 11.36 14.59
N PRO A 153 12.40 11.48 13.61
CA PRO A 153 12.02 12.77 13.06
C PRO A 153 11.68 13.71 14.21
N ALA A 154 12.31 14.90 14.20
CA ALA A 154 12.09 15.92 15.23
C ALA A 154 10.58 16.10 15.40
N SER A 155 10.08 15.66 16.56
CA SER A 155 8.68 15.80 16.91
C SER A 155 8.35 17.29 16.82
N ARG A 156 7.40 17.65 15.95
CA ARG A 156 6.67 18.91 16.10
C ARG A 156 5.54 18.72 17.08
#